data_AF-A0A944YWA4-F1
#
_entry.id   AF-A0A944YWA4-F1
#
_cell.length_a   1.000
_cell.length_b   1.000
_cell.length_c   1.000
_cell.angle_alpha   90.00
_cell.angle_beta   90.00
_cell.angle_gamma   90.00
#
_symmetry.space_group_name_H-M   'P 1'
#
loop_
_entity.id
_entity.type
_entity.pdbx_description
1 polymer ?
#
loop_
_entity_poly.entity_id
_entity_poly.type
_entity_poly.pdbx_seq_one_letter_code
_entity_poly.pdbx_strand_id
1 'polypeptide(L)' 'MTFRCELTGVAERSPGLAQGFAASIREVCKLRGEVELFAQGALPNDGKVIDDLRPLD' A
#
# COMPACT_ATOMS: atom_id res chain seq x y z
N MET A 1 -9.41 7.56 6.47
CA MET A 1 -8.08 6.93 6.67
C MET A 1 -7.23 7.18 5.43
N THR A 2 -5.91 7.04 5.54
CA THR A 2 -4.99 7.22 4.42
C THR A 2 -4.30 5.90 4.13
N PHE A 3 -4.40 5.42 2.89
CA PHE A 3 -3.65 4.26 2.41
C PHE A 3 -2.41 4.75 1.69
N ARG A 4 -1.25 4.31 2.15
CA ARG A 4 0.04 4.64 1.53
C ARG A 4 0.53 3.42 0.80
N CYS A 5 0.79 3.57 -0.50
CA CYS A 5 1.20 2.47 -1.35
C CYS A 5 2.49 2.85 -2.07
N GLU A 6 3.46 1.94 -2.09
CA GLU A 6 4.62 2.07 -2.95
C GLU A 6 4.33 1.51 -4.34
N LEU A 7 4.89 2.13 -5.37
CA LEU A 7 4.78 1.69 -6.76
C LEU A 7 6.16 1.46 -7.37
N THR A 8 6.24 0.52 -8.30
CA THR A 8 7.45 0.25 -9.07
C THR A 8 7.29 0.72 -10.51
N GLY A 9 8.28 1.44 -11.06
CA GLY A 9 8.38 1.73 -12.49
C GLY A 9 7.30 2.68 -13.03
N VAL A 10 6.76 2.38 -14.21
CA VAL A 10 5.90 3.29 -15.01
C VAL A 10 4.56 3.64 -14.30
N ALA A 11 4.16 2.83 -13.31
CA ALA A 11 2.93 3.02 -12.54
C ALA A 11 2.89 4.35 -11.77
N GLU A 12 4.05 4.92 -11.39
CA GLU A 12 4.14 6.23 -10.73
C GLU A 12 3.61 7.39 -11.61
N ARG A 13 3.55 7.17 -12.94
CA ARG A 13 3.22 8.21 -13.92
C ARG A 13 1.80 8.10 -14.48
N SER A 14 0.99 7.18 -13.97
CA SER A 14 -0.38 6.99 -14.45
C SER A 14 -1.32 8.04 -13.83
N PRO A 15 -1.77 9.06 -14.60
CA PRO A 15 -2.71 10.04 -14.07
C PRO A 15 -4.02 9.34 -13.70
N GLY A 16 -4.59 9.71 -12.54
CA GLY A 16 -5.85 9.13 -12.08
C GLY A 16 -5.74 7.83 -11.27
N LEU A 17 -4.54 7.24 -11.13
CA LEU A 17 -4.37 5.95 -10.47
C LEU A 17 -4.78 5.98 -8.99
N ALA A 18 -4.41 7.04 -8.26
CA ALA A 18 -4.79 7.21 -6.85
C ALA A 18 -6.32 7.29 -6.68
N GLN A 19 -7.01 7.99 -7.58
CA GLN A 19 -8.48 8.09 -7.59
C GLN A 19 -9.12 6.74 -7.90
N GLY A 20 -8.54 5.97 -8.83
CA GLY A 20 -8.97 4.61 -9.13
C GLY A 20 -8.90 3.70 -7.90
N PHE A 21 -7.78 3.70 -7.18
CA PHE A 21 -7.65 2.94 -5.94
C PHE A 21 -8.65 3.38 -4.86
N ALA A 22 -8.79 4.69 -4.64
CA ALA A 22 -9.74 5.22 -3.67
C ALA A 22 -11.19 4.78 -3.99
N ALA A 23 -11.57 4.80 -5.28
CA ALA A 23 -12.87 4.33 -5.73
C ALA A 23 -13.06 2.83 -5.48
N SER A 24 -12.08 1.99 -5.82
CA SER A 24 -12.15 0.54 -5.60
C SER A 24 -12.21 0.17 -4.11
N ILE A 25 -11.42 0.82 -3.25
CA ILE A 25 -11.48 0.62 -1.79
C ILE A 25 -12.87 0.94 -1.26
N ARG A 26 -13.46 2.06 -1.71
CA ARG A 26 -14.82 2.43 -1.33
C ARG A 26 -15.85 1.43 -1.84
N GLU A 27 -15.70 0.94 -3.06
CA GLU A 27 -16.63 0.01 -3.67
C GLU A 27 -16.60 -1.37 -3.00
N VAL A 28 -15.41 -1.94 -2.79
CA VAL A 28 -15.24 -3.30 -2.29
C VAL A 28 -15.32 -3.33 -0.76
N CYS A 29 -14.55 -2.48 -0.09
CA CYS A 29 -14.44 -2.50 1.38
C CYS A 29 -15.51 -1.64 2.06
N LYS A 30 -16.26 -0.81 1.31
CA LYS A 30 -17.25 0.15 1.84
C LYS A 30 -16.65 1.18 2.81
N LEU A 31 -15.36 1.46 2.69
CA LEU A 31 -14.64 2.42 3.51
C LEU A 31 -14.29 3.69 2.73
N ARG A 32 -14.33 4.84 3.41
CA ARG A 32 -13.85 6.11 2.85
C ARG A 32 -12.39 6.34 3.26
N GLY A 33 -11.56 6.68 2.30
CA GLY A 33 -10.16 7.00 2.53
C GLY A 33 -9.49 7.60 1.30
N GLU A 34 -8.34 8.22 1.55
CA GLU A 34 -7.47 8.79 0.53
C GLU A 34 -6.32 7.83 0.24
N VAL A 35 -5.73 7.96 -0.96
CA VAL A 35 -4.59 7.13 -1.40
C VAL A 35 -3.41 8.04 -1.72
N GLU A 36 -2.28 7.79 -1.06
CA GLU A 36 -0.99 8.44 -1.32
C GLU A 36 -0.05 7.42 -1.96
N LEU A 37 0.56 7.81 -3.08
CA LEU A 37 1.46 6.96 -3.85
C LEU A 37 2.91 7.41 -3.62
N PHE A 38 3.77 6.46 -3.34
CA PHE A 38 5.18 6.67 -3.06
C PHE A 38 6.03 5.85 -4.02
N ALA A 39 7.27 6.28 -4.22
CA ALA A 39 8.26 5.47 -4.91
C ALA A 39 8.62 4.24 -4.06
N GLN A 40 9.07 3.18 -4.72
CA GLN A 40 9.54 1.98 -4.04
C GLN A 40 10.63 2.29 -3.01
N GLY A 41 10.49 1.74 -1.80
CA GLY A 41 11.41 1.91 -0.69
C GLY A 41 11.33 3.26 0.05
N ALA A 42 10.35 4.11 -0.27
CA ALA A 42 10.17 5.42 0.37
C ALA A 42 9.34 5.34 1.66
N LEU A 43 8.48 4.33 1.82
CA LEU A 43 7.78 4.05 3.06
C LEU A 43 8.68 3.22 4.00
N PRO A 44 8.57 3.45 5.31
CA PRO A 44 9.23 2.57 6.26
C PRO A 44 8.69 1.15 6.08
N ASN A 45 9.59 0.17 6.09
CA ASN A 45 9.20 -1.24 6.25
C ASN A 45 8.69 -1.42 7.69
N ASP A 46 7.47 -0.92 7.97
CA ASP A 46 6.79 -0.98 9.28
C ASP A 46 6.40 -2.41 9.68
N GLY A 47 6.83 -3.42 8.90
CA GLY A 47 6.84 -4.80 9.33
C GLY A 47 7.92 -5.00 10.38
N LYS A 48 7.52 -5.13 11.64
CA LYS A 48 8.35 -5.82 12.64
C LYS A 48 8.76 -7.16 12.02
N VAL A 49 10.03 -7.33 11.67
CA VAL A 49 10.58 -8.62 11.26
C VAL A 49 10.50 -9.49 12.52
N ILE A 50 9.52 -10.40 12.57
CA ILE A 50 9.39 -11.35 13.65
C ILE A 50 10.17 -12.59 13.22
N ASP A 51 11.33 -12.80 13.84
CA ASP A 51 12.05 -14.06 13.71
C ASP A 51 11.18 -15.18 14.27
N ASP A 52 10.89 -16.16 13.43
CA ASP A 52 10.21 -17.39 13.85
C ASP A 52 11.23 -18.29 14.56
N LEU A 53 11.32 -18.15 15.88
CA LEU A 53 12.23 -18.92 16.73
C LEU A 53 11.63 -20.24 17.21
N ARG A 54 10.54 -20.73 16.59
CA ARG A 54 9.95 -22.01 16.98
C ARG A 54 10.92 -23.15 16.65
N PRO A 55 11.18 -24.09 17.59
CA PRO A 55 12.03 -25.23 17.33
C PRO A 55 11.41 -26.14 16.26
N LEU A 56 12.26 -26.69 15.39
CA LEU A 56 11.89 -27.76 14.47
C LEU A 56 12.10 -29.08 15.22
N ASP A 57 11.01 -29.83 15.41
CA ASP A 57 11.03 -31.22 15.90
C ASP A 57 11.34 -32.19 14.75
#